data_AF-A0A2Z4W8C6-F1
#
_entry.id   AF-A0A2Z4W8C6-F1
#
_cell.length_a   1.000
_cell.length_b   1.000
_cell.length_c   1.000
_cell.angle_alpha   90.00
_cell.angle_beta   90.00
_cell.angle_gamma   90.00
#
_symmetry.space_group_name_H-M   'P 1'
#
loop_
_entity.id
_entity.type
_entity.pdbx_description
1 polymer ?
#
loop_
_entity_poly.entity_id
_entity_poly.type
_entity_poly.pdbx_seq_one_letter_code
_entity_poly.pdbx_strand_id
1 'polypeptide(L)'
;MKIILSRKGFDSKAGGYPSPLFIDQKYHVSLPILEDIGGNSVDTEITYSDTYLKEGNTYADVMDSLGIKGFEKRYVHLDPDVNSSTKKNRDADWRGIFGQCGTSQSHLANQKV
;
A
#
# COMPACT_ATOMS: atom_id res chain seq x y z
N MET A 1 -10.57 19.65 -10.08
CA MET A 1 -10.04 18.65 -9.12
C MET A 1 -8.62 19.05 -8.76
N LYS A 2 -8.37 19.40 -7.50
CA LYS A 2 -7.03 19.70 -6.99
C LYS A 2 -6.44 18.47 -6.29
N ILE A 3 -5.28 18.03 -6.76
CA ILE A 3 -4.51 16.93 -6.17
C ILE A 3 -3.16 17.48 -5.72
N ILE A 4 -2.74 17.11 -4.51
CA ILE A 4 -1.37 17.34 -4.04
C ILE A 4 -0.70 15.99 -3.87
N LEU A 5 0.55 15.88 -4.29
CA LEU A 5 1.37 14.68 -4.08
C LEU A 5 2.16 14.83 -2.77
N SER A 6 1.85 13.98 -1.80
CA SER A 6 2.52 13.95 -0.49
C SER A 6 3.82 13.17 -0.58
N ARG A 7 4.90 13.70 0.01
CA ARG A 7 6.17 12.97 0.20
C ARG A 7 6.05 11.77 1.15
N LYS A 8 4.91 11.61 1.83
CA LYS A 8 4.60 10.45 2.67
C LYS A 8 3.95 9.34 1.83
N GLY A 9 4.67 8.88 0.81
CA GLY A 9 4.30 7.71 0.01
C GLY A 9 5.29 6.57 0.25
N PHE A 10 5.55 5.78 -0.78
CA PHE A 10 6.62 4.79 -0.74
C PHE A 10 7.95 5.43 -0.34
N ASP A 11 8.76 4.72 0.45
CA ASP A 11 10.16 5.08 0.56
C ASP A 11 10.89 4.76 -0.77
N SER A 12 12.14 5.20 -0.90
CA SER A 12 12.93 4.96 -2.12
C SER A 12 13.20 3.48 -2.39
N LYS A 13 12.99 2.59 -1.40
CA LYS A 13 13.17 1.15 -1.53
C LYS A 13 11.85 0.47 -1.92
N ALA A 14 10.70 0.99 -1.50
CA ALA A 14 9.39 0.37 -1.65
C ALA A 14 8.55 0.90 -2.81
N GLY A 15 9.15 1.59 -3.79
CA GLY A 15 8.47 2.03 -5.00
C GLY A 15 8.70 3.49 -5.36
N GLY A 16 9.08 4.36 -4.42
CA GLY A 16 9.51 5.74 -4.68
C GLY A 16 8.43 6.72 -5.18
N TYR A 17 7.14 6.39 -5.14
CA TYR A 17 6.06 7.29 -5.57
C TYR A 17 5.37 8.01 -4.41
N PRO A 18 5.00 9.30 -4.59
CA PRO A 18 4.25 10.05 -3.60
C PRO A 18 2.79 9.59 -3.53
N SER A 19 2.20 9.66 -2.34
CA SER A 19 0.78 9.37 -2.14
C SER A 19 -0.10 10.57 -2.54
N PRO A 20 -1.19 10.39 -3.31
CA PRO A 20 -2.05 11.48 -3.71
C PRO A 20 -3.02 11.90 -2.58
N LEU A 21 -3.20 13.21 -2.45
CA LEU A 21 -4.18 13.84 -1.58
C LEU A 21 -5.18 14.62 -2.43
N PHE A 22 -6.43 14.14 -2.42
CA PHE A 22 -7.54 14.79 -3.11
C PHE A 22 -8.09 15.92 -2.22
N ILE A 23 -7.71 17.16 -2.53
CA ILE A 23 -7.95 18.32 -1.66
C ILE A 23 -9.44 18.63 -1.55
N ASP A 24 -10.13 18.64 -2.68
CA ASP A 24 -11.55 19.00 -2.76
C ASP A 24 -12.42 18.00 -1.97
N GLN A 25 -11.99 16.73 -1.91
CA GLN A 25 -12.69 15.62 -1.24
C GLN A 25 -12.18 15.39 0.19
N LYS A 26 -11.14 16.12 0.62
CA LYS A 26 -10.41 15.89 1.89
C LYS A 26 -10.03 14.43 2.08
N TYR A 27 -9.64 13.77 1.00
CA TYR A 27 -9.41 12.33 0.96
C TYR A 27 -7.94 12.03 0.70
N HIS A 28 -7.30 11.39 1.67
CA HIS A 28 -5.91 10.94 1.57
C HIS A 28 -5.88 9.49 1.09
N VAL A 29 -5.12 9.25 0.03
CA VAL A 29 -4.88 7.90 -0.46
C VAL A 29 -3.50 7.44 -0.01
N SER A 30 -3.48 6.48 0.91
CA SER A 30 -2.26 5.74 1.25
C SER A 30 -2.13 4.60 0.25
N LEU A 31 -1.10 4.66 -0.61
CA LEU A 31 -0.82 3.58 -1.55
C LEU A 31 -0.34 2.33 -0.77
N PRO A 32 -0.88 1.11 -1.06
CA PRO A 32 -0.37 -0.15 -0.52
C PRO A 32 1.12 -0.32 -0.78
N ILE A 33 1.86 -0.95 0.13
CA ILE A 33 3.30 -1.10 0.02
C ILE A 33 3.62 -2.15 -1.05
N LEU A 34 4.55 -1.84 -1.96
CA LEU A 34 5.00 -2.78 -2.97
C LEU A 34 5.94 -3.82 -2.33
N GLU A 35 5.69 -5.11 -2.58
CA GLU A 35 6.55 -6.19 -2.08
C GLU A 35 7.55 -6.70 -3.12
N ASP A 36 7.34 -6.33 -4.39
CA ASP A 36 8.26 -6.64 -5.48
C ASP A 36 9.39 -5.59 -5.54
N ILE A 37 10.40 -5.75 -4.67
CA ILE A 37 11.54 -4.84 -4.55
C ILE A 37 12.83 -5.57 -4.94
N GLY A 38 13.56 -5.02 -5.92
CA GLY A 38 14.93 -5.45 -6.22
C GLY A 38 15.07 -6.85 -6.84
N GLY A 39 14.02 -7.36 -7.50
CA GLY A 39 14.02 -8.65 -8.18
C GLY A 39 13.61 -9.85 -7.30
N ASN A 40 13.32 -9.61 -6.02
CA ASN A 40 12.68 -10.59 -5.15
C ASN A 40 11.20 -10.22 -5.05
N SER A 41 10.37 -10.92 -5.82
CA SER A 41 8.91 -10.80 -5.68
C SER A 41 8.44 -11.74 -4.58
N VAL A 42 7.82 -11.20 -3.55
CA VAL A 42 7.07 -11.98 -2.55
C VAL A 42 5.63 -12.08 -3.04
N ASP A 43 5.13 -13.31 -3.20
CA ASP A 43 3.73 -13.55 -3.50
C ASP A 43 2.90 -13.33 -2.23
N THR A 44 2.16 -12.21 -2.20
CA THR A 44 1.23 -11.89 -1.11
C THR A 44 -0.20 -12.28 -1.42
N GLU A 45 -0.45 -12.90 -2.57
CA GLU A 45 -1.78 -13.19 -3.12
C GLU A 45 -2.67 -11.95 -3.38
N ILE A 46 -2.16 -10.74 -3.13
CA ILE A 46 -2.89 -9.48 -3.28
C ILE A 46 -2.08 -8.58 -4.23
N THR A 47 -2.68 -8.20 -5.36
CA THR A 47 -2.08 -7.24 -6.30
C THR A 47 -2.75 -5.87 -6.21
N TYR A 48 -2.17 -4.84 -6.84
CA TYR A 48 -2.82 -3.53 -6.94
C TYR A 48 -4.21 -3.60 -7.61
N SER A 49 -4.42 -4.51 -8.57
CA SER A 49 -5.72 -4.71 -9.21
C SER A 49 -6.78 -5.32 -8.28
N ASP A 50 -6.34 -5.99 -7.20
CA ASP A 50 -7.23 -6.60 -6.21
C ASP A 50 -7.58 -5.63 -5.06
N THR A 51 -7.01 -4.42 -5.09
CA THR A 51 -7.19 -3.40 -4.06
C THR A 51 -8.02 -2.22 -4.55
N TYR A 52 -8.92 -1.73 -3.71
CA TYR A 52 -9.93 -0.73 -4.07
C TYR A 52 -9.86 0.54 -3.24
N LEU A 53 -10.08 1.66 -3.90
CA LEU A 53 -10.36 2.95 -3.29
C LEU A 53 -11.86 3.14 -3.08
N LYS A 54 -12.22 4.24 -2.38
CA LYS A 54 -13.60 4.71 -2.36
C LYS A 54 -14.09 4.90 -3.80
N GLU A 55 -15.38 4.66 -4.00
CA GLU A 55 -16.04 4.68 -5.32
C GLU A 55 -15.74 3.51 -6.28
N GLY A 56 -14.94 2.51 -5.88
CA GLY A 56 -14.81 1.24 -6.60
C GLY A 56 -13.71 1.17 -7.66
N ASN A 57 -12.97 2.26 -7.87
CA ASN A 57 -11.73 2.24 -8.64
C ASN A 57 -10.66 1.45 -7.89
N THR A 58 -9.81 0.73 -8.60
CA THR A 58 -8.65 0.06 -8.00
C THR A 58 -7.53 1.06 -7.74
N TYR A 59 -6.58 0.68 -6.90
CA TYR A 59 -5.34 1.46 -6.76
C TYR A 59 -4.56 1.49 -8.06
N ALA A 60 -4.57 0.40 -8.83
CA ALA A 60 -3.94 0.36 -10.15
C ALA A 60 -4.52 1.41 -11.10
N ASP A 61 -5.86 1.56 -11.15
CA ASP A 61 -6.53 2.55 -12.02
C ASP A 61 -6.11 3.99 -11.69
N VAL A 62 -6.03 4.31 -10.40
CA VAL A 62 -5.62 5.64 -9.95
C VAL A 62 -4.14 5.89 -10.18
N MET A 63 -3.30 4.86 -9.99
CA MET A 63 -1.86 4.95 -10.28
C MET A 63 -1.60 5.16 -11.77
N ASP A 64 -2.27 4.41 -12.66
CA ASP A 64 -2.14 4.60 -14.11
C ASP A 64 -2.59 6.00 -14.55
N SER A 65 -3.71 6.48 -13.99
CA SER A 65 -4.21 7.85 -14.23
C SER A 65 -3.24 8.94 -13.79
N LEU A 66 -2.37 8.65 -12.81
CA LEU A 66 -1.30 9.54 -12.35
C LEU A 66 0.02 9.34 -13.11
N GLY A 67 0.05 8.46 -14.12
CA GLY A 67 1.23 8.15 -14.93
C GLY A 67 2.17 7.10 -14.31
N ILE A 68 1.74 6.42 -13.24
CA ILE A 68 2.50 5.37 -12.56
C ILE A 68 2.06 4.01 -13.13
N LYS A 69 2.76 3.56 -14.17
CA LYS A 69 2.32 2.43 -15.01
C LYS A 69 2.96 1.11 -14.64
N GLY A 70 2.29 0.00 -14.94
CA GLY A 70 2.86 -1.35 -14.83
C GLY A 70 2.79 -1.95 -13.42
N PHE A 71 1.88 -1.45 -12.58
CA PHE A 71 1.70 -1.90 -11.20
C PHE A 71 0.56 -2.90 -11.04
N GLU A 72 -0.27 -3.09 -12.06
CA GLU A 72 -1.55 -3.81 -12.02
C GLU A 72 -1.40 -5.21 -11.42
N LYS A 73 -0.34 -5.93 -11.81
CA LYS A 73 -0.07 -7.33 -11.40
C LYS A 73 0.99 -7.44 -10.31
N ARG A 74 1.44 -6.33 -9.74
CA ARG A 74 2.50 -6.36 -8.73
C ARG A 74 1.88 -6.63 -7.36
N TYR A 75 2.53 -7.51 -6.62
CA TYR A 75 2.11 -7.88 -5.27
C TYR A 75 2.32 -6.74 -4.30
N VAL A 76 1.35 -6.61 -3.39
CA VAL A 76 1.32 -5.58 -2.36
C VAL A 76 1.12 -6.16 -0.98
N HIS A 77 1.63 -5.43 0.00
CA HIS A 77 1.30 -5.60 1.39
C HIS A 77 0.37 -4.47 1.84
N LEU A 78 -0.70 -4.87 2.52
CA LEU A 78 -1.65 -3.94 3.12
C LEU A 78 -1.14 -3.59 4.52
N ASP A 79 -0.28 -2.57 4.64
CA ASP A 79 0.19 -2.07 5.95
C ASP A 79 0.33 -0.53 5.94
N PRO A 80 -0.24 0.19 6.93
CA PRO A 80 -1.20 -0.30 7.91
C PRO A 80 -2.55 -0.56 7.24
N ASP A 81 -3.09 -1.76 7.47
CA ASP A 81 -4.38 -2.19 6.92
C ASP A 81 -5.57 -1.55 7.65
N VAL A 82 -5.67 -0.22 7.56
CA VAL A 82 -6.66 0.59 8.30
C VAL A 82 -7.99 0.73 7.56
N ASN A 83 -8.02 0.47 6.26
CA ASN A 83 -9.21 0.62 5.44
C ASN A 83 -9.78 -0.75 5.04
N SER A 84 -10.86 -1.15 5.71
CA SER A 84 -11.53 -2.43 5.43
C SER A 84 -12.05 -2.52 3.99
N SER A 85 -12.35 -1.39 3.33
CA SER A 85 -12.82 -1.39 1.95
C SER A 85 -11.73 -1.70 0.92
N THR A 86 -10.45 -1.72 1.32
CA THR A 86 -9.32 -1.90 0.39
C THR A 86 -9.33 -3.28 -0.25
N LYS A 87 -9.65 -4.35 0.49
CA LYS A 87 -9.76 -5.71 -0.06
C LYS A 87 -11.20 -6.19 0.04
N LYS A 88 -11.77 -6.62 -1.09
CA LYS A 88 -13.07 -7.32 -1.10
C LYS A 88 -12.86 -8.75 -0.60
N ASN A 89 -13.86 -9.30 0.09
CA ASN A 89 -13.83 -10.69 0.58
C ASN A 89 -12.59 -10.99 1.44
N ARG A 90 -12.41 -10.22 2.53
CA ARG A 90 -11.44 -10.58 3.56
C ARG A 90 -11.90 -11.83 4.29
N ASP A 91 -10.96 -12.69 4.66
CA ASP A 91 -11.25 -13.80 5.56
C ASP A 91 -11.85 -13.27 6.86
N ALA A 92 -12.77 -14.03 7.45
CA ALA A 92 -13.41 -13.65 8.71
C ALA A 92 -12.39 -13.46 9.84
N ASP A 93 -11.28 -14.20 9.78
CA ASP A 93 -10.17 -14.13 10.72
C ASP A 93 -9.04 -13.18 10.29
N TRP A 94 -9.23 -12.40 9.23
CA TRP A 94 -8.23 -11.45 8.74
C TRP A 94 -7.90 -10.41 9.82
N ARG A 95 -6.61 -10.28 10.13
CA ARG A 95 -6.10 -9.27 11.05
C ARG A 95 -4.94 -8.55 10.38
N GLY A 96 -5.04 -7.22 10.32
CA GLY A 96 -3.91 -6.39 9.91
C GLY A 96 -2.72 -6.67 10.83
N ILE A 97 -1.55 -6.89 10.23
CA ILE A 97 -0.31 -7.01 10.97
C ILE A 97 0.15 -5.58 11.33
N PHE A 98 0.56 -5.38 12.58
CA PHE A 98 1.16 -4.13 13.02
C PHE A 98 2.36 -4.47 13.88
N GLY A 99 3.54 -3.99 13.50
CA GLY A 99 4.78 -4.35 14.17
C GLY A 99 5.99 -4.07 13.31
N GLN A 100 7.17 -4.34 13.85
CA GLN A 100 8.42 -4.25 13.10
C GLN A 100 8.73 -5.59 12.43
N CYS A 101 9.58 -5.55 11.40
CA CYS A 101 10.15 -6.75 10.79
C CYS A 101 11.69 -6.65 10.69
N GLY A 102 12.35 -7.77 10.37
CA GLY A 102 13.80 -7.83 10.15
C GLY A 102 14.62 -7.28 11.32
N THR A 103 15.61 -6.45 11.03
CA THR A 103 16.55 -5.89 12.03
C THR A 103 15.83 -5.09 13.12
N SER A 104 14.81 -4.32 12.77
CA SER A 104 14.04 -3.53 13.74
C SER A 104 13.29 -4.45 14.72
N GLN A 105 12.71 -5.54 14.23
CA GLN A 105 12.09 -6.56 15.08
C GLN A 105 13.10 -7.24 15.99
N SER A 106 14.25 -7.66 15.44
CA SER A 106 15.32 -8.27 16.23
C SER A 106 15.83 -7.34 17.32
N HIS A 107 15.95 -6.04 17.04
CA HIS A 107 16.34 -5.05 18.02
C HIS A 107 15.33 -4.94 19.17
N LEU A 108 14.03 -4.84 18.87
CA LEU A 108 12.98 -4.79 19.90
C LEU A 108 12.96 -6.06 20.75
N ALA A 109 13.03 -7.24 20.13
CA ALA A 109 13.09 -8.51 20.84
C ALA A 109 14.31 -8.58 21.79
N ASN A 110 15.48 -8.10 21.33
CA ASN A 110 16.68 -8.01 22.16
C ASN A 110 16.52 -7.02 23.33
N GLN A 111 15.76 -5.95 23.13
CA GLN A 111 15.38 -4.99 24.19
C GLN A 111 14.22 -5.48 25.07
N LYS A 112 13.65 -6.67 24.78
CA LYS A 112 12.51 -7.26 25.49
C LYS A 112 11.27 -6.34 25.49
N VAL A 113 11.05 -5.67 24.36
CA VAL A 113 9.82 -4.93 24.01
C VAL A 113 8.99 -5.80 23.09
#